data_AF-A0A351KBI5-F1
#
_entry.id   AF-A0A351KBI5-F1
#
_cell.length_a   1.000
_cell.length_b   1.000
_cell.length_c   1.000
_cell.angle_alpha   90.00
_cell.angle_beta   90.00
_cell.angle_gamma   90.00
#
_symmetry.space_group_name_H-M   'P 1'
#
loop_
_entity.id
_entity.type
_entity.pdbx_description
1 polymer ?
#
loop_
_entity_poly.entity_id
_entity_poly.type
_entity_poly.pdbx_seq_one_letter_code
_entity_poly.pdbx_strand_id
1 'polypeptide(L)'
;MHRRAVLRNGLALGGTAVASAILGVGGPVSAAPASSSSPAPGPYGSLEGRRPDGNGLVLPEGFSSRIVAVGGTGVGATDYTWPLFPDGKGTVATPDGGWILACNHEVFDFQTIGESAGGASSIRFDSDGS
;
A
#
# COMPACT_ATOMS: atom_id res chain seq x y z
N MET A 1 -21.20 -18.06 6.13
CA MET A 1 -20.82 -17.05 5.11
C MET A 1 -19.51 -17.50 4.45
N HIS A 2 -19.55 -17.74 3.14
CA HIS A 2 -18.50 -18.51 2.45
C HIS A 2 -17.36 -17.59 1.98
N ARG A 3 -16.17 -17.76 2.58
CA ARG A 3 -14.91 -17.06 2.24
C ARG A 3 -14.60 -17.02 0.73
N ARG A 4 -15.11 -18.00 -0.03
CA ARG A 4 -14.96 -18.14 -1.49
C ARG A 4 -15.78 -17.13 -2.31
N ALA A 5 -16.82 -16.52 -1.75
CA ALA A 5 -17.66 -15.55 -2.47
C ALA A 5 -17.00 -14.17 -2.56
N VAL A 6 -16.21 -13.77 -1.56
CA VAL A 6 -15.51 -12.48 -1.51
C VAL A 6 -14.41 -12.41 -2.57
N LEU A 7 -13.62 -13.48 -2.74
CA LEU A 7 -12.56 -13.56 -3.76
C LEU A 7 -13.12 -13.59 -5.20
N ARG A 8 -14.31 -14.17 -5.41
CA ARG A 8 -14.95 -14.23 -6.74
C ARG A 8 -15.57 -12.91 -7.18
N ASN A 9 -16.05 -12.09 -6.24
CA ASN A 9 -16.71 -10.83 -6.56
C ASN A 9 -15.76 -9.61 -6.53
N GLY A 10 -14.63 -9.68 -5.83
CA GLY A 10 -13.64 -8.59 -5.80
C GLY A 10 -12.88 -8.39 -7.12
N LEU A 11 -12.70 -9.46 -7.91
CA LEU A 11 -11.97 -9.40 -9.19
C LEU A 11 -12.81 -8.85 -10.36
N ALA A 12 -14.13 -8.73 -10.19
CA ALA A 12 -15.06 -8.32 -11.24
C ALA A 12 -15.35 -6.80 -11.28
N LEU A 13 -14.84 -6.02 -10.33
CA LEU A 13 -15.08 -4.57 -10.24
C LEU A 13 -13.80 -3.71 -10.30
N GLY A 14 -12.62 -4.31 -10.42
CA GLY A 14 -11.33 -3.59 -10.52
C GLY A 14 -10.57 -3.81 -11.84
N GLY A 15 -11.11 -4.59 -12.78
CA GLY A 15 -10.40 -5.06 -13.99
C GLY A 15 -10.78 -4.37 -15.30
N THR A 16 -11.60 -3.31 -15.29
CA THR A 16 -12.05 -2.64 -16.51
C THR A 16 -11.36 -1.30 -16.72
N ALA A 17 -10.09 -1.32 -17.15
CA ALA A 17 -9.50 -0.18 -17.87
C ALA A 17 -8.20 -0.45 -18.65
N VAL A 18 -7.65 -1.66 -18.79
CA VAL A 18 -6.46 -1.84 -19.66
C VAL A 18 -6.38 -3.23 -20.30
N ALA A 19 -7.29 -3.57 -21.23
CA ALA A 19 -7.06 -4.64 -22.22
C ALA A 19 -8.26 -4.80 -23.16
N SER A 20 -8.52 -3.86 -24.07
CA SER A 20 -9.33 -4.11 -25.28
C SER A 20 -9.16 -2.97 -26.29
N ALA A 21 -7.98 -2.87 -26.90
CA ALA A 21 -7.78 -2.11 -28.14
C ALA A 21 -6.59 -2.65 -28.97
N ILE A 22 -6.26 -3.94 -28.85
CA ILE A 22 -5.25 -4.56 -29.72
C ILE A 22 -5.94 -5.72 -30.42
N LEU A 23 -6.56 -5.44 -31.57
CA LEU A 23 -6.90 -6.41 -32.62
C LEU A 23 -7.45 -5.62 -33.82
N GLY A 24 -6.56 -4.97 -34.57
CA GLY A 24 -6.90 -4.34 -35.84
C GLY A 24 -5.81 -3.42 -36.38
N VAL A 25 -5.26 -3.78 -37.53
CA VAL A 25 -4.30 -3.02 -38.38
C VAL A 25 -2.82 -3.20 -38.05
N GLY A 26 -2.21 -4.18 -38.72
CA GLY A 26 -0.76 -4.39 -38.80
C GLY A 26 -0.06 -3.36 -39.70
N GLY A 27 0.02 -2.12 -39.24
CA GLY A 27 0.96 -1.12 -39.76
C GLY A 27 2.13 -0.91 -38.79
N PRO A 28 3.31 -0.44 -39.23
CA PRO A 28 4.37 -0.04 -38.31
C PRO A 28 3.85 1.14 -37.46
N VAL A 29 3.52 0.87 -36.21
CA VAL A 29 3.31 1.92 -35.21
C VAL A 29 4.67 2.55 -34.95
N SER A 30 4.95 3.68 -35.59
CA SER A 30 6.02 4.56 -35.13
C SER A 30 5.68 4.96 -33.71
N ALA A 31 6.42 4.43 -32.73
CA ALA A 31 6.37 4.91 -31.37
C ALA A 31 6.75 6.40 -31.41
N ALA A 32 5.77 7.28 -31.24
CA ALA A 32 6.05 8.69 -31.02
C ALA A 32 6.98 8.79 -29.80
N PRO A 33 8.05 9.62 -29.85
CA PRO A 33 8.90 9.81 -28.69
C PRO A 33 8.01 10.29 -27.55
N ALA A 34 7.96 9.51 -26.46
CA ALA A 34 7.30 9.94 -25.24
C ALA A 34 7.93 11.27 -24.84
N SER A 35 7.16 12.35 -24.86
CA SER A 35 7.61 13.63 -24.35
C SER A 35 7.92 13.44 -22.88
N SER A 36 9.19 13.55 -22.49
CA SER A 36 9.57 13.55 -21.08
C SER A 36 8.90 14.75 -20.44
N SER A 37 7.92 14.54 -19.57
CA SER A 37 7.41 15.58 -18.71
C SER A 37 8.58 16.10 -17.86
N SER A 38 8.86 17.40 -17.93
CA SER A 38 9.73 18.02 -16.92
C SER A 38 9.15 17.71 -15.54
N PRO A 39 9.96 17.34 -14.54
CA PRO A 39 9.48 17.10 -13.18
C PRO A 39 8.97 18.43 -12.61
N ALA A 40 7.69 18.71 -12.85
CA ALA A 40 6.97 19.75 -12.17
C ALA A 40 6.63 19.23 -10.76
N PRO A 41 6.64 20.09 -9.74
CA PRO A 41 6.12 19.73 -8.44
C PRO A 41 4.71 19.15 -8.58
N GLY A 42 4.49 17.95 -8.04
CA GLY A 42 3.16 17.37 -7.98
C GLY A 42 2.23 18.21 -7.11
N PRO A 43 0.94 17.84 -6.97
CA PRO A 43 -0.03 18.59 -6.18
C PRO A 43 0.33 18.71 -4.69
N TYR A 44 1.32 17.93 -4.24
CA TYR A 44 1.80 17.89 -2.87
C TYR A 44 3.03 18.80 -2.62
N GLY A 45 3.57 19.46 -3.65
CA GLY A 45 4.74 20.34 -3.54
C GLY A 45 6.07 19.69 -3.96
N SER A 46 7.15 20.47 -3.92
CA SER A 46 8.48 20.04 -4.36
C SER A 46 9.23 19.26 -3.28
N LEU A 47 10.06 18.30 -3.69
CA LEU A 47 11.03 17.61 -2.85
C LEU A 47 12.45 18.20 -2.96
N GLU A 48 12.67 19.15 -3.88
CA GLU A 48 14.00 19.72 -4.13
C GLU A 48 14.58 20.38 -2.88
N GLY A 49 15.83 20.05 -2.55
CA GLY A 49 16.53 20.58 -1.38
C GLY A 49 15.97 20.13 -0.02
N ARG A 50 14.92 19.29 0.02
CA ARG A 50 14.35 18.75 1.26
C ARG A 50 15.31 17.72 1.87
N ARG A 51 15.39 17.71 3.20
CA ARG A 51 16.13 16.70 3.95
C ARG A 51 15.16 15.61 4.44
N PRO A 52 15.66 14.38 4.67
CA PRO A 52 14.88 13.36 5.35
C PRO A 52 14.39 13.85 6.72
N ASP A 53 13.20 13.46 7.12
CA ASP A 53 12.68 13.64 8.47
C ASP A 53 13.33 12.66 9.47
N GLY A 54 12.87 12.66 10.71
CA GLY A 54 13.39 11.78 11.77
C GLY A 54 13.24 10.28 11.48
N ASN A 55 12.36 9.90 10.54
CA ASN A 55 12.16 8.51 10.10
C ASN A 55 12.89 8.21 8.79
N GLY A 56 13.66 9.16 8.25
CA GLY A 56 14.42 8.99 7.03
C GLY A 56 13.61 9.24 5.74
N LEU A 57 12.40 9.81 5.83
CA LEU A 57 11.56 10.10 4.67
C LEU A 57 11.77 11.52 4.16
N VAL A 58 11.99 11.69 2.85
CA VAL A 58 11.99 13.01 2.21
C VAL A 58 10.55 13.36 1.83
N LEU A 59 9.96 14.28 2.59
CA LEU A 59 8.56 14.68 2.44
C LEU A 59 8.44 16.12 1.92
N PRO A 60 7.36 16.45 1.18
CA PRO A 60 7.07 17.84 0.81
C PRO A 60 6.82 18.72 2.03
N GLU A 61 6.79 20.04 1.81
CA GLU A 61 6.50 21.00 2.86
C GLU A 61 5.10 20.82 3.46
N GLY A 62 4.99 20.95 4.78
CA GLY A 62 3.74 20.74 5.52
C GLY A 62 3.43 19.27 5.86
N PHE A 63 4.17 18.29 5.33
CA PHE A 63 4.00 16.88 5.63
C PHE A 63 4.90 16.39 6.77
N SER A 64 4.42 15.41 7.52
CA SER A 64 5.14 14.70 8.58
C SER A 64 4.88 13.20 8.50
N SER A 65 5.76 12.38 9.08
CA SER A 65 5.54 10.95 9.21
C SER A 65 5.54 10.46 10.66
N ARG A 66 4.85 9.34 10.90
CA ARG A 66 4.81 8.59 12.15
C ARG A 66 5.00 7.11 11.85
N ILE A 67 5.90 6.45 12.57
CA ILE A 67 6.00 4.99 12.54
C ILE A 67 4.83 4.44 13.38
N VAL A 68 3.95 3.66 12.75
CA VAL A 68 2.78 3.06 13.42
C VAL A 68 3.00 1.60 13.83
N ALA A 69 3.89 0.88 13.13
CA ALA A 69 4.33 -0.47 13.47
C ALA A 69 5.64 -0.80 12.75
N VAL A 70 6.44 -1.71 13.33
CA VAL A 70 7.70 -2.20 12.77
C VAL A 70 7.71 -3.72 12.89
N GLY A 71 8.06 -4.43 11.81
CA GLY A 71 8.14 -5.89 11.83
C GLY A 71 9.06 -6.40 12.95
N GLY A 72 8.60 -7.41 13.68
CA GLY A 72 9.30 -7.98 14.83
C GLY A 72 9.24 -7.14 16.11
N THR A 73 8.53 -6.01 16.10
CA THR A 73 8.41 -5.11 17.26
C THR A 73 6.99 -5.09 17.80
N GLY A 74 6.84 -4.88 19.11
CA GLY A 74 5.54 -4.67 19.76
C GLY A 74 4.83 -3.43 19.22
N VAL A 75 3.51 -3.50 19.09
CA VAL A 75 2.68 -2.38 18.60
C VAL A 75 2.09 -1.60 19.76
N GLY A 76 2.52 -0.34 19.91
CA GLY A 76 2.03 0.56 20.95
C GLY A 76 2.19 -0.05 22.35
N ALA A 77 1.13 0.04 23.16
CA ALA A 77 1.07 -0.58 24.49
C ALA A 77 0.39 -1.96 24.48
N THR A 78 0.25 -2.58 23.31
CA THR A 78 -0.37 -3.91 23.19
C THR A 78 0.67 -5.01 23.35
N ASP A 79 0.24 -6.22 23.71
CA ASP A 79 1.08 -7.42 23.71
C ASP A 79 1.25 -8.03 22.30
N TYR A 80 0.85 -7.30 21.25
CA TYR A 80 0.90 -7.78 19.87
C TYR A 80 2.20 -7.37 19.20
N THR A 81 3.01 -8.36 18.81
CA THR A 81 4.19 -8.16 17.96
C THR A 81 3.75 -8.11 16.50
N TRP A 82 4.11 -7.02 15.81
CA TRP A 82 3.86 -6.90 14.39
C TRP A 82 4.67 -7.95 13.62
N PRO A 83 4.05 -8.79 12.78
CA PRO A 83 4.81 -9.80 12.05
C PRO A 83 5.83 -9.20 11.07
N LEU A 84 6.84 -9.99 10.71
CA LEU A 84 7.90 -9.59 9.78
C LEU A 84 7.36 -9.32 8.37
N PHE A 85 8.18 -8.65 7.56
CA PHE A 85 7.94 -8.36 6.13
C PHE A 85 6.53 -7.80 5.82
N PRO A 86 6.12 -6.69 6.46
CA PRO A 86 4.87 -6.03 6.10
C PRO A 86 4.94 -5.49 4.67
N ASP A 87 3.95 -5.82 3.85
CA ASP A 87 3.91 -5.48 2.42
C ASP A 87 2.59 -4.76 2.06
N GLY A 88 1.83 -5.33 1.13
CA GLY A 88 0.58 -4.81 0.61
C GLY A 88 -0.39 -4.42 1.71
N LYS A 89 -0.96 -3.23 1.59
CA LYS A 89 -1.86 -2.66 2.59
C LYS A 89 -2.98 -1.84 1.97
N GLY A 90 -4.07 -1.72 2.71
CA GLY A 90 -5.22 -0.92 2.34
C GLY A 90 -6.01 -0.49 3.58
N THR A 91 -6.78 0.59 3.44
CA THR A 91 -7.60 1.12 4.53
C THR A 91 -9.08 0.90 4.26
N VAL A 92 -9.84 0.62 5.32
CA VAL A 92 -11.30 0.53 5.29
C VAL A 92 -11.85 1.54 6.30
N ALA A 93 -12.71 2.45 5.84
CA ALA A 93 -13.34 3.43 6.70
C ALA A 93 -14.31 2.78 7.69
N THR A 94 -14.39 3.33 8.90
CA THR A 94 -15.35 2.90 9.94
C THR A 94 -16.46 3.94 10.14
N PRO A 95 -17.65 3.56 10.64
CA PRO A 95 -18.79 4.48 10.77
C PRO A 95 -18.56 5.68 11.70
N ASP A 96 -17.62 5.56 12.64
CA ASP A 96 -17.20 6.62 13.56
C ASP A 96 -16.18 7.60 12.93
N GLY A 97 -15.91 7.49 11.62
CA GLY A 97 -14.99 8.36 10.89
C GLY A 97 -13.52 7.95 11.00
N GLY A 98 -13.22 6.91 11.77
CA GLY A 98 -11.91 6.26 11.81
C GLY A 98 -11.65 5.38 10.59
N TRP A 99 -10.57 4.59 10.68
CA TRP A 99 -10.18 3.67 9.62
C TRP A 99 -9.36 2.50 10.15
N ILE A 100 -9.45 1.37 9.44
CA ILE A 100 -8.68 0.17 9.73
C ILE A 100 -7.67 -0.01 8.61
N LEU A 101 -6.38 -0.04 8.94
CA LEU A 101 -5.32 -0.48 8.05
C LEU A 101 -5.22 -2.00 8.10
N ALA A 102 -5.44 -2.67 6.98
CA ALA A 102 -5.09 -4.07 6.80
C ALA A 102 -3.74 -4.17 6.10
N CYS A 103 -2.85 -5.05 6.57
CA CYS A 103 -1.50 -5.24 6.04
C CYS A 103 -1.21 -6.73 5.92
N ASN A 104 -0.76 -7.17 4.74
CA ASN A 104 -0.24 -8.51 4.56
C ASN A 104 1.22 -8.59 5.03
N HIS A 105 1.64 -9.80 5.38
CA HIS A 105 2.99 -10.15 5.79
C HIS A 105 3.51 -11.27 4.89
N GLU A 106 4.51 -10.95 4.07
CA GLU A 106 5.10 -11.86 3.09
C GLU A 106 6.18 -12.75 3.73
N VAL A 107 5.78 -13.45 4.78
CA VAL A 107 6.60 -14.50 5.39
C VAL A 107 6.18 -15.83 4.78
N PHE A 108 7.12 -16.53 4.17
CA PHE A 108 6.88 -17.81 3.52
C PHE A 108 7.22 -18.96 4.47
N ASP A 109 6.49 -20.08 4.38
CA ASP A 109 6.69 -21.25 5.24
C ASP A 109 8.11 -21.83 5.13
N PHE A 110 8.76 -21.72 3.97
CA PHE A 110 10.14 -22.18 3.80
C PHE A 110 11.16 -21.35 4.59
N GLN A 111 10.78 -20.14 5.05
CA GLN A 111 11.58 -19.30 5.94
C GLN A 111 11.30 -19.60 7.42
N THR A 112 10.22 -20.33 7.72
CA THR A 112 9.72 -20.57 9.09
C THR A 112 9.34 -22.06 9.26
N ILE A 113 10.34 -22.94 9.24
CA ILE A 113 10.11 -24.40 9.29
C ILE A 113 9.34 -24.79 10.56
N GLY A 114 8.14 -25.35 10.36
CA GLY A 114 7.27 -25.82 11.46
C GLY A 114 6.31 -24.77 11.98
N GLU A 115 6.31 -23.55 11.44
CA GLU A 115 5.43 -22.45 11.83
C GLU A 115 4.80 -21.81 10.59
N SER A 116 3.59 -21.28 10.74
CA SER A 116 2.99 -20.40 9.72
C SER A 116 3.01 -18.98 10.26
N ALA A 117 4.01 -18.21 9.84
CA ALA A 117 4.22 -16.83 10.29
C ALA A 117 3.75 -15.77 9.27
N GLY A 118 3.37 -16.19 8.06
CA GLY A 118 2.73 -15.33 7.07
C GLY A 118 1.27 -15.04 7.41
N GLY A 119 0.67 -14.08 6.70
CA GLY A 119 -0.75 -13.78 6.87
C GLY A 119 -1.05 -12.29 6.75
N ALA A 120 -1.99 -11.81 7.57
CA ALA A 120 -2.40 -10.41 7.59
C ALA A 120 -2.71 -9.94 9.01
N SER A 121 -2.40 -8.67 9.27
CA SER A 121 -2.62 -7.97 10.53
C SER A 121 -3.38 -6.66 10.28
N SER A 122 -3.96 -6.08 11.33
CA SER A 122 -4.64 -4.80 11.20
C SER A 122 -4.39 -3.85 12.37
N ILE A 123 -4.41 -2.55 12.08
CA ILE A 123 -4.41 -1.46 13.07
C ILE A 123 -5.68 -0.64 12.85
N ARG A 124 -6.40 -0.34 13.92
CA ARG A 124 -7.53 0.61 13.89
C ARG A 124 -7.03 1.96 14.36
N PHE A 125 -7.46 3.00 13.67
CA PHE A 125 -7.21 4.40 13.98
C PHE A 125 -8.52 5.12 14.22
N ASP A 126 -8.51 6.09 15.12
CA ASP A 126 -9.61 7.02 15.28
C ASP A 126 -9.66 8.04 14.12
N SER A 127 -10.69 8.88 14.07
CA SER A 127 -10.89 9.84 12.97
C SER A 127 -9.77 10.87 12.83
N ASP A 128 -9.05 11.14 13.92
CA ASP A 128 -7.87 12.02 13.94
C ASP A 128 -6.58 11.28 13.56
N GLY A 129 -6.67 9.98 13.29
CA GLY A 129 -5.56 9.13 12.92
C GLY A 129 -4.70 8.67 14.09
N SER A 130 -5.18 8.75 15.34
CA SER A 130 -4.48 8.23 16.53
C SER A 130 -4.36 6.71 16.52
#